data_AF-A0A1U7ZW97-F1
#
_entry.id   AF-A0A1U7ZW97-F1
#
_cell.length_a   1.000
_cell.length_b   1.000
_cell.length_c   1.000
_cell.angle_alpha   90.00
_cell.angle_beta   90.00
_cell.angle_gamma   90.00
#
_symmetry.space_group_name_H-M   'P 1'
#
loop_
_entity.id
_entity.type
_entity.pdbx_description
1 polymer ?
#
loop_
_entity_poly.entity_id
_entity_poly.type
_entity_poly.pdbx_seq_one_letter_code
_entity_poly.pdbx_strand_id
1 'polypeptide(L)'
;MCKDILNKRKKLKTSLYHNSVKTTLSAINVAEKDGFGIVDSLANSYLTLLSTITRSMSTPIILRQISRCIIKPQCLPEESKQIYHLNPWDISMLSSHYVQAGLLFPKPPVSINQEDNHDGISAILDQLKESLSRTLVHFIPLTGRFITQKSNNPHSYSISVDCRDAPGVVEFIHAVADLKIADVLSPMDGPPIVHSFFPLNGVVNNDGHTMPLLAVQVTELLDGIFMGCSFNHAIGDGASFWHFVNTWSELCREEVKDKRISFPPILEPQTMARLKAKANAECNTTSISSLQVLPALLWRATTEARQLNVNQTTNCTFVIDNRPRLNPPLSPNYFGNAVQVVRGTTTVGELLSHGLGWTALILHQAVASHTDSVVREQMEANMVSPFIFYLSELFDPFGVTIASSPRFDMYGNDFGWGEPIAVRCGPANKFDGMVFAHPGKEGGGSVDLEVCLPPEEMGALESIEEFMEAVSPLP
;
A
#
# COMPACT_ATOMS: atom_id res chain seq x y z
N MET A 1 -18.22 -18.20 -23.02
CA MET A 1 -18.90 -17.01 -22.48
C MET A 1 -17.92 -15.91 -22.10
N CYS A 2 -17.01 -16.09 -21.12
CA CYS A 2 -16.12 -15.00 -20.66
C CYS A 2 -15.12 -14.52 -21.73
N LYS A 3 -14.48 -15.44 -22.49
CA LYS A 3 -13.64 -15.08 -23.65
C LYS A 3 -14.41 -14.28 -24.72
N ASP A 4 -15.71 -14.54 -24.88
CA ASP A 4 -16.58 -13.81 -25.83
C ASP A 4 -16.90 -12.39 -25.36
N ILE A 5 -17.05 -12.20 -24.04
CA ILE A 5 -17.26 -10.89 -23.42
C ILE A 5 -15.97 -10.06 -23.51
N LEU A 6 -14.79 -10.63 -23.22
CA LEU A 6 -13.50 -9.97 -23.44
C LEU A 6 -13.30 -9.58 -24.91
N ASN A 7 -13.54 -10.50 -25.85
CA ASN A 7 -13.38 -10.24 -27.28
C ASN A 7 -14.37 -9.19 -27.81
N LYS A 8 -15.62 -9.17 -27.33
CA LYS A 8 -16.57 -8.09 -27.61
C LYS A 8 -16.12 -6.75 -27.02
N ARG A 9 -15.60 -6.72 -25.78
CA ARG A 9 -15.09 -5.50 -25.13
C ARG A 9 -13.81 -4.96 -25.79
N LYS A 10 -12.84 -5.81 -26.17
CA LYS A 10 -11.67 -5.40 -26.98
C LYS A 10 -12.13 -4.79 -28.32
N LYS A 11 -13.03 -5.45 -29.06
CA LYS A 11 -13.60 -4.88 -30.30
C LYS A 11 -14.34 -3.55 -30.09
N LEU A 12 -15.06 -3.36 -28.97
CA LEU A 12 -15.69 -2.07 -28.65
C LEU A 12 -14.66 -0.97 -28.37
N LYS A 13 -13.66 -1.21 -27.51
CA LYS A 13 -12.59 -0.23 -27.23
C LYS A 13 -11.85 0.17 -28.52
N THR A 14 -11.45 -0.80 -29.36
CA THR A 14 -10.81 -0.51 -30.65
C THR A 14 -11.73 0.28 -31.58
N SER A 15 -13.01 -0.09 -31.71
CA SER A 15 -13.98 0.61 -32.57
C SER A 15 -14.20 2.07 -32.16
N LEU A 16 -14.38 2.33 -30.86
CA LEU A 16 -14.56 3.68 -30.32
C LEU A 16 -13.33 4.55 -30.55
N TYR A 17 -12.13 4.02 -30.30
CA TYR A 17 -10.87 4.72 -30.55
C TYR A 17 -10.70 5.04 -32.05
N HIS A 18 -10.93 4.06 -32.93
CA HIS A 18 -10.76 4.23 -34.37
C HIS A 18 -11.79 5.20 -34.98
N ASN A 19 -13.03 5.21 -34.48
CA ASN A 19 -14.05 6.17 -34.90
C ASN A 19 -13.75 7.59 -34.38
N SER A 20 -13.24 7.74 -33.15
CA SER A 20 -12.78 9.03 -32.63
C SER A 20 -11.65 9.59 -33.48
N VAL A 21 -10.60 8.80 -33.72
CA VAL A 21 -9.44 9.19 -34.55
C VAL A 21 -9.86 9.54 -35.97
N LYS A 22 -10.75 8.76 -36.62
CA LYS A 22 -11.30 9.11 -37.94
C LYS A 22 -12.09 10.41 -37.94
N THR A 23 -12.89 10.67 -36.90
CA THR A 23 -13.66 11.91 -36.80
C THR A 23 -12.72 13.11 -36.69
N THR A 24 -11.73 13.06 -35.81
CA THR A 24 -10.71 14.11 -35.65
C THR A 24 -9.92 14.35 -36.94
N LEU A 25 -9.44 13.29 -37.61
CA LEU A 25 -8.73 13.40 -38.89
C LEU A 25 -9.62 14.00 -40.00
N SER A 26 -10.93 13.68 -40.02
CA SER A 26 -11.85 14.30 -40.98
C SER A 26 -12.06 15.79 -40.72
N ALA A 27 -12.13 16.22 -39.45
CA ALA A 27 -12.25 17.62 -39.08
C ALA A 27 -10.98 18.44 -39.42
N ILE A 28 -9.80 17.86 -39.22
CA ILE A 28 -8.51 18.45 -39.63
C ILE A 28 -8.47 18.63 -41.16
N ASN A 29 -8.77 17.58 -41.93
CA ASN A 29 -8.76 17.62 -43.40
C ASN A 29 -9.80 18.58 -44.02
N VAL A 30 -10.85 18.97 -43.28
CA VAL A 30 -11.79 20.03 -43.68
C VAL A 30 -11.22 21.41 -43.33
N ALA A 31 -10.67 21.59 -42.13
CA ALA A 31 -10.06 22.85 -41.71
C ALA A 31 -8.89 23.29 -42.62
N GLU A 32 -8.04 22.35 -43.05
CA GLU A 32 -6.96 22.61 -44.02
C GLU A 32 -7.47 23.05 -45.41
N LYS A 33 -8.69 22.66 -45.78
CA LYS A 33 -9.29 22.97 -47.09
C LYS A 33 -9.95 24.34 -47.15
N ASP A 34 -10.63 24.72 -46.07
CA ASP A 34 -11.48 25.93 -46.03
C ASP A 34 -10.76 27.15 -45.41
N GLY A 35 -9.46 27.02 -45.11
CA GLY A 35 -8.59 28.15 -44.73
C GLY A 35 -8.84 28.74 -43.34
N PHE A 36 -9.60 28.06 -42.48
CA PHE A 36 -9.87 28.50 -41.11
C PHE A 36 -8.66 28.33 -40.20
N GLY A 37 -8.51 29.24 -39.24
CA GLY A 37 -7.46 29.17 -38.21
C GLY A 37 -7.57 27.87 -37.41
N ILE A 38 -6.49 27.07 -37.45
CA ILE A 38 -6.41 25.71 -36.87
C ILE A 38 -6.84 25.67 -35.38
N VAL A 39 -6.65 26.77 -34.65
CA VAL A 39 -6.95 26.91 -33.21
C VAL A 39 -8.44 26.70 -32.90
N ASP A 40 -9.36 27.37 -33.62
CA ASP A 40 -10.78 27.38 -33.26
C ASP A 40 -11.50 26.07 -33.62
N SER A 41 -11.06 25.40 -34.69
CA SER A 41 -11.58 24.08 -35.08
C SER A 41 -11.14 22.99 -34.10
N LEU A 42 -9.87 23.03 -33.65
CA LEU A 42 -9.38 22.15 -32.60
C LEU A 42 -10.06 22.42 -31.26
N ALA A 43 -10.26 23.69 -30.87
CA ALA A 43 -10.96 24.05 -29.64
C ALA A 43 -12.40 23.51 -29.60
N ASN A 44 -13.18 23.72 -30.67
CA ASN A 44 -14.55 23.20 -30.75
C ASN A 44 -14.60 21.67 -30.83
N SER A 45 -13.65 21.04 -31.53
CA SER A 45 -13.53 19.57 -31.57
C SER A 45 -13.20 18.99 -30.19
N TYR A 46 -12.30 19.63 -29.45
CA TYR A 46 -11.89 19.24 -28.09
C TYR A 46 -13.04 19.44 -27.07
N LEU A 47 -13.78 20.54 -27.17
CA LEU A 47 -15.00 20.78 -26.36
C LEU A 47 -16.13 19.78 -26.71
N THR A 48 -16.26 19.39 -27.98
CA THR A 48 -17.23 18.36 -28.41
C THR A 48 -16.81 16.97 -27.91
N LEU A 49 -15.51 16.66 -27.92
CA LEU A 49 -14.97 15.43 -27.34
C LEU A 49 -15.18 15.40 -25.81
N LEU A 50 -14.87 16.49 -25.10
CA LEU A 50 -15.11 16.64 -23.66
C LEU A 50 -16.60 16.52 -23.28
N SER A 51 -17.50 17.14 -24.05
CA SER A 51 -18.96 17.02 -23.82
C SER A 51 -19.49 15.62 -24.16
N THR A 52 -18.87 14.90 -25.09
CA THR A 52 -19.19 13.50 -25.40
C THR A 52 -18.67 12.55 -24.31
N ILE A 53 -17.46 12.78 -23.80
CA ILE A 53 -16.89 12.05 -22.66
C ILE A 53 -17.74 12.25 -21.41
N THR A 54 -18.09 13.50 -21.07
CA THR A 54 -18.93 13.79 -19.89
C THR A 54 -20.37 13.31 -20.04
N ARG A 55 -20.96 13.28 -21.25
CA ARG A 55 -22.25 12.59 -21.50
C ARG A 55 -22.15 11.06 -21.53
N SER A 56 -20.95 10.49 -21.64
CA SER A 56 -20.70 9.05 -21.57
C SER A 56 -20.32 8.57 -20.17
N MET A 57 -20.10 9.49 -19.22
CA MET A 57 -19.94 9.15 -17.81
C MET A 57 -21.29 9.18 -17.11
N SER A 58 -21.52 8.17 -16.28
CA SER A 58 -22.48 8.25 -15.16
C SER A 58 -22.20 9.52 -14.36
N THR A 59 -23.22 10.03 -13.63
CA THR A 59 -23.05 11.17 -12.70
C THR A 59 -21.75 11.04 -11.92
N PRO A 60 -20.86 12.06 -11.93
CA PRO A 60 -19.54 11.94 -11.35
C PRO A 60 -19.68 11.55 -9.89
N ILE A 61 -19.10 10.42 -9.54
CA ILE A 61 -19.17 9.87 -8.19
C ILE A 61 -18.32 10.79 -7.32
N ILE A 62 -18.95 11.45 -6.35
CA ILE A 62 -18.32 12.48 -5.53
C ILE A 62 -18.20 11.97 -4.11
N LEU A 63 -16.97 11.83 -3.63
CA LEU A 63 -16.69 11.75 -2.20
C LEU A 63 -17.11 13.08 -1.55
N ARG A 64 -18.05 13.03 -0.62
CA ARG A 64 -18.50 14.20 0.15
C ARG A 64 -18.04 14.10 1.59
N GLN A 65 -17.07 14.91 1.98
CA GLN A 65 -16.70 15.08 3.38
C GLN A 65 -17.89 15.62 4.19
N ILE A 66 -18.23 14.95 5.29
CA ILE A 66 -19.30 15.32 6.22
C ILE A 66 -18.73 16.09 7.41
N SER A 67 -17.63 15.61 7.99
CA SER A 67 -16.96 16.30 9.10
C SER A 67 -15.46 16.00 9.13
N ARG A 68 -14.73 16.85 9.88
CA ARG A 68 -13.29 16.78 10.11
C ARG A 68 -13.04 17.24 11.54
N CYS A 69 -12.39 16.41 12.35
CA CYS A 69 -12.05 16.74 13.73
C CYS A 69 -10.62 16.31 14.07
N ILE A 70 -10.18 16.72 15.26
CA ILE A 70 -8.85 16.43 15.80
C ILE A 70 -9.01 15.54 17.02
N ILE A 71 -8.33 14.39 17.02
CA ILE A 71 -8.36 13.41 18.11
C ILE A 71 -7.06 13.51 18.90
N LYS A 72 -7.22 13.85 20.18
CA LYS A 72 -6.14 13.96 21.16
C LYS A 72 -6.02 12.65 21.94
N PRO A 73 -4.85 12.32 22.50
CA PRO A 73 -4.75 11.23 23.46
C PRO A 73 -5.60 11.54 24.70
N GLN A 74 -6.25 10.52 25.28
CA GLN A 74 -7.19 10.66 26.40
C GLN A 74 -6.54 11.30 27.64
N CYS A 75 -5.26 11.01 27.85
CA CYS A 75 -4.38 11.71 28.77
C CYS A 75 -2.96 11.83 28.18
N LEU A 76 -2.17 12.77 28.69
CA LEU A 76 -0.74 12.86 28.37
C LEU A 76 0.07 12.24 29.51
N PRO A 77 0.82 11.15 29.28
CA PRO A 77 1.73 10.59 30.29
C PRO A 77 2.96 11.50 30.45
N GLU A 78 3.68 11.40 31.57
CA GLU A 78 4.87 12.24 31.83
C GLU A 78 5.96 12.08 30.75
N GLU A 79 6.03 10.90 30.15
CA GLU A 79 6.87 10.54 29.01
C GLU A 79 6.60 11.43 27.78
N SER A 80 5.40 11.98 27.59
CA SER A 80 5.08 12.88 26.47
C SER A 80 5.82 14.23 26.55
N LYS A 81 6.47 14.52 27.68
CA LYS A 81 7.32 15.69 27.86
C LYS A 81 8.74 15.50 27.30
N GLN A 82 9.06 14.31 26.81
CA GLN A 82 10.34 14.00 26.16
C GLN A 82 10.27 14.31 24.65
N ILE A 83 11.43 14.57 24.06
CA ILE A 83 11.60 14.68 22.60
C ILE A 83 11.90 13.27 22.09
N TYR A 84 11.14 12.78 21.11
CA TYR A 84 11.38 11.47 20.51
C TYR A 84 12.36 11.63 19.33
N HIS A 85 13.60 11.19 19.53
CA HIS A 85 14.64 11.27 18.51
C HIS A 85 14.44 10.20 17.43
N LEU A 86 14.55 10.61 16.16
CA LEU A 86 14.50 9.69 15.02
C LEU A 86 15.82 8.92 14.90
N ASN A 87 15.75 7.60 14.69
CA ASN A 87 16.92 6.75 14.44
C ASN A 87 17.38 6.85 12.96
N PRO A 88 18.56 6.35 12.56
CA PRO A 88 19.04 6.49 11.17
C PRO A 88 18.18 5.79 10.10
N TRP A 89 17.42 4.74 10.44
CA TRP A 89 16.37 4.17 9.58
C TRP A 89 15.13 5.08 9.51
N ASP A 90 14.77 5.76 10.60
CA ASP A 90 13.64 6.73 10.60
C ASP A 90 13.98 7.96 9.74
N ILE A 91 15.19 8.50 9.93
CA ILE A 91 15.72 9.65 9.16
C ILE A 91 15.78 9.32 7.67
N SER A 92 16.17 8.09 7.29
CA SER A 92 16.24 7.74 5.87
C SER A 92 14.86 7.71 5.18
N MET A 93 13.74 7.63 5.91
CA MET A 93 12.40 7.67 5.32
C MET A 93 11.88 9.09 5.01
N LEU A 94 12.61 10.16 5.34
CA LEU A 94 12.09 11.54 5.30
C LEU A 94 11.61 12.04 3.92
N SER A 95 12.15 11.50 2.81
CA SER A 95 11.72 11.84 1.43
C SER A 95 10.72 10.86 0.81
N SER A 96 10.32 9.80 1.53
CA SER A 96 9.22 8.94 1.10
C SER A 96 7.86 9.58 1.40
N HIS A 97 6.79 9.11 0.75
CA HIS A 97 5.43 9.50 1.12
C HIS A 97 4.97 8.74 2.38
N TYR A 98 3.87 9.19 2.97
CA TYR A 98 3.19 8.50 4.06
C TYR A 98 2.78 7.07 3.64
N VAL A 99 2.84 6.11 4.58
CA VAL A 99 2.24 4.77 4.42
C VAL A 99 0.73 4.93 4.37
N GLN A 100 0.08 4.33 3.37
CA GLN A 100 -1.37 4.37 3.21
C GLN A 100 -1.94 2.95 3.07
N ALA A 101 -2.75 2.55 4.05
CA ALA A 101 -3.47 1.28 4.07
C ALA A 101 -4.89 1.50 4.59
N GLY A 102 -5.86 0.82 3.97
CA GLY A 102 -7.28 0.99 4.26
C GLY A 102 -7.99 -0.34 4.42
N LEU A 103 -8.92 -0.38 5.37
CA LEU A 103 -9.71 -1.55 5.74
C LEU A 103 -11.15 -1.36 5.25
N LEU A 104 -11.65 -2.31 4.46
CA LEU A 104 -13.03 -2.33 3.98
C LEU A 104 -13.87 -3.30 4.81
N PHE A 105 -15.02 -2.83 5.30
CA PHE A 105 -15.97 -3.58 6.14
C PHE A 105 -17.36 -3.64 5.48
N PRO A 106 -18.15 -4.70 5.72
CA PRO A 106 -19.60 -4.67 5.48
C PRO A 106 -20.26 -3.59 6.36
N LYS A 107 -21.35 -2.99 5.89
CA LYS A 107 -22.08 -2.01 6.71
C LYS A 107 -22.67 -2.72 7.95
N PRO A 108 -22.37 -2.27 9.18
CA PRO A 108 -22.79 -2.97 10.39
C PRO A 108 -24.31 -3.10 10.49
N PRO A 109 -24.84 -4.21 11.05
CA PRO A 109 -26.27 -4.40 11.22
C PRO A 109 -26.82 -3.37 12.22
N VAL A 110 -27.75 -2.52 11.76
CA VAL A 110 -28.40 -1.52 12.61
C VAL A 110 -29.24 -2.23 13.67
N SER A 111 -28.98 -1.95 14.94
CA SER A 111 -29.73 -2.44 16.09
C SER A 111 -31.19 -1.99 16.02
N ILE A 112 -32.11 -2.91 15.71
CA ILE A 112 -33.55 -2.65 15.50
C ILE A 112 -34.27 -2.10 16.76
N ASN A 113 -33.62 -2.14 17.93
CA ASN A 113 -34.24 -1.93 19.24
C ASN A 113 -33.94 -0.56 19.90
N GLN A 114 -33.79 0.52 19.11
CA GLN A 114 -33.81 1.88 19.64
C GLN A 114 -34.74 2.76 18.79
N GLU A 115 -35.77 3.34 19.44
CA GLU A 115 -36.69 4.31 18.82
C GLU A 115 -36.10 5.75 18.83
N ASP A 116 -34.92 5.93 19.43
CA ASP A 116 -34.18 7.20 19.43
C ASP A 116 -33.45 7.42 18.11
N ASN A 117 -33.59 8.63 17.56
CA ASN A 117 -33.25 9.01 16.20
C ASN A 117 -31.73 9.26 15.97
N HIS A 118 -30.87 8.40 16.53
CA HIS A 118 -29.43 8.43 16.32
C HIS A 118 -29.02 7.48 15.19
N ASP A 119 -28.54 8.05 14.08
CA ASP A 119 -28.00 7.31 12.95
C ASP A 119 -26.86 6.39 13.42
N GLY A 120 -26.94 5.09 13.09
CA GLY A 120 -26.03 4.06 13.59
C GLY A 120 -24.57 4.30 13.24
N ILE A 121 -24.30 5.02 12.14
CA ILE A 121 -22.93 5.44 11.79
C ILE A 121 -22.35 6.43 12.81
N SER A 122 -23.16 7.26 13.48
CA SER A 122 -22.67 8.18 14.52
C SER A 122 -22.10 7.43 15.71
N ALA A 123 -22.78 6.40 16.20
CA ALA A 123 -22.30 5.59 17.32
C ALA A 123 -20.96 4.91 16.99
N ILE A 124 -20.82 4.34 15.79
CA ILE A 124 -19.58 3.76 15.27
C ILE A 124 -18.47 4.83 15.21
N LEU A 125 -18.77 6.00 14.65
CA LEU A 125 -17.80 7.10 14.55
C LEU A 125 -17.36 7.61 15.93
N ASP A 126 -18.25 7.69 16.90
CA ASP A 126 -17.93 8.16 18.26
C ASP A 126 -17.13 7.10 19.05
N GLN A 127 -17.45 5.81 18.89
CA GLN A 127 -16.66 4.69 19.42
C GLN A 127 -15.24 4.67 18.82
N LEU A 128 -15.10 4.92 17.51
CA LEU A 128 -13.79 5.06 16.83
C LEU A 128 -12.97 6.23 17.39
N LYS A 129 -13.59 7.39 17.62
CA LYS A 129 -12.90 8.58 18.16
C LYS A 129 -12.39 8.35 19.59
N GLU A 130 -13.22 7.78 20.46
CA GLU A 130 -12.83 7.55 21.87
C GLU A 130 -11.81 6.41 22.01
N SER A 131 -11.96 5.32 21.25
CA SER A 131 -10.96 4.25 21.21
C SER A 131 -9.63 4.73 20.62
N LEU A 132 -9.65 5.62 19.62
CA LEU A 132 -8.44 6.24 19.07
C LEU A 132 -7.77 7.16 20.11
N SER A 133 -8.56 7.99 20.79
CA SER A 133 -8.13 8.83 21.92
C SER A 133 -7.41 8.00 23.01
N ARG A 134 -8.00 6.87 23.40
CA ARG A 134 -7.38 5.91 24.34
C ARG A 134 -6.10 5.27 23.77
N THR A 135 -6.11 4.87 22.51
CA THR A 135 -4.97 4.20 21.86
C THR A 135 -3.75 5.11 21.76
N LEU A 136 -3.94 6.39 21.44
CA LEU A 136 -2.85 7.36 21.27
C LEU A 136 -2.02 7.58 22.54
N VAL A 137 -2.54 7.24 23.74
CA VAL A 137 -1.78 7.24 25.00
C VAL A 137 -0.60 6.26 24.96
N HIS A 138 -0.73 5.16 24.20
CA HIS A 138 0.33 4.15 24.01
C HIS A 138 1.30 4.49 22.86
N PHE A 139 0.90 5.37 21.94
CA PHE A 139 1.64 5.71 20.72
C PHE A 139 1.84 7.22 20.57
N ILE A 140 2.24 7.87 21.67
CA ILE A 140 2.43 9.33 21.77
C ILE A 140 3.19 9.98 20.59
N PRO A 141 4.23 9.39 19.96
CA PRO A 141 4.87 9.97 18.78
C PRO A 141 3.92 10.30 17.61
N LEU A 142 2.79 9.60 17.45
CA LEU A 142 1.78 9.90 16.42
C LEU A 142 1.04 11.24 16.66
N THR A 143 1.06 11.72 17.90
CA THR A 143 0.33 12.92 18.34
C THR A 143 1.09 14.23 18.08
N GLY A 144 2.41 14.13 17.89
CA GLY A 144 3.35 15.25 17.85
C GLY A 144 3.57 15.90 16.48
N ARG A 145 4.69 16.63 16.36
CA ARG A 145 5.20 17.23 15.11
C ARG A 145 6.72 17.11 15.03
N PHE A 146 7.26 17.07 13.82
CA PHE A 146 8.71 17.17 13.64
C PHE A 146 9.22 18.58 13.99
N ILE A 147 10.36 18.60 14.68
CA ILE A 147 11.16 19.78 14.93
C ILE A 147 12.57 19.57 14.37
N THR A 148 13.12 20.58 13.69
CA THR A 148 14.51 20.60 13.24
C THR A 148 15.34 21.49 14.16
N GLN A 149 16.25 20.89 14.94
CA GLN A 149 17.27 21.62 15.68
C GLN A 149 18.54 21.76 14.82
N LYS A 150 19.18 22.94 14.86
CA LYS A 150 20.38 23.25 14.08
C LYS A 150 21.56 23.53 15.01
N SER A 151 22.62 22.74 14.89
CA SER A 151 23.92 23.04 15.50
C SER A 151 24.82 23.76 14.48
N ASN A 152 25.65 24.66 14.97
CA ASN A 152 26.66 25.37 14.18
C ASN A 152 28.10 24.90 14.48
N ASN A 153 28.34 24.16 15.56
CA ASN A 153 29.67 23.65 15.90
C ASN A 153 29.60 22.32 16.69
N PRO A 154 29.80 21.14 16.05
CA PRO A 154 29.90 20.95 14.60
C PRO A 154 28.59 21.35 13.90
N HIS A 155 28.64 21.67 12.61
CA HIS A 155 27.42 21.96 11.85
C HIS A 155 26.62 20.67 11.65
N SER A 156 25.40 20.62 12.19
CA SER A 156 24.51 19.46 12.05
C SER A 156 23.04 19.84 12.18
N TYR A 157 22.18 18.96 11.68
CA TYR A 157 20.74 19.03 11.81
C TYR A 157 20.29 17.79 12.59
N SER A 158 19.41 18.00 13.57
CA SER A 158 18.72 16.91 14.26
C SER A 158 17.22 17.08 14.04
N ILE A 159 16.57 16.04 13.54
CA ILE A 159 15.12 15.98 13.37
C ILE A 159 14.56 15.03 14.43
N SER A 160 13.48 15.43 15.09
CA SER A 160 12.88 14.69 16.20
C SER A 160 11.41 15.06 16.35
N VAL A 161 10.60 14.23 17.01
CA VAL A 161 9.20 14.55 17.31
C VAL A 161 9.10 15.30 18.63
N ASP A 162 8.44 16.46 18.63
CA ASP A 162 7.98 17.13 19.84
C ASP A 162 6.50 16.78 20.12
N CYS A 163 6.23 16.38 21.36
CA CYS A 163 4.89 16.03 21.86
C CYS A 163 4.44 16.93 23.02
N ARG A 164 5.21 17.98 23.35
CA ARG A 164 4.89 18.93 24.43
C ARG A 164 3.89 19.99 23.99
N ASP A 165 4.24 20.71 22.92
CA ASP A 165 3.49 21.86 22.41
C ASP A 165 2.57 21.49 21.23
N ALA A 166 2.49 20.19 20.90
CA ALA A 166 1.58 19.64 19.91
C ALA A 166 0.31 19.09 20.61
N PRO A 167 -0.82 19.81 20.60
CA PRO A 167 -2.03 19.39 21.30
C PRO A 167 -2.78 18.29 20.53
N GLY A 168 -2.19 17.09 20.46
CA GLY A 168 -2.77 15.86 19.95
C GLY A 168 -3.47 16.01 18.61
N VAL A 169 -2.71 16.26 17.54
CA VAL A 169 -3.27 16.68 16.25
C VAL A 169 -3.34 15.52 15.26
N VAL A 170 -3.96 14.40 15.67
CA VAL A 170 -4.35 13.30 14.78
C VAL A 170 -5.65 13.69 14.10
N GLU A 171 -5.65 13.66 12.78
CA GLU A 171 -6.80 14.07 11.99
C GLU A 171 -7.79 12.91 11.80
N PHE A 172 -9.07 13.16 12.06
CA PHE A 172 -10.14 12.18 11.84
C PHE A 172 -11.21 12.81 10.93
N ILE A 173 -11.43 12.19 9.77
CA ILE A 173 -12.35 12.65 8.73
C ILE A 173 -13.53 11.67 8.65
N HIS A 174 -14.75 12.19 8.54
CA HIS A 174 -15.91 11.41 8.11
C HIS A 174 -16.35 11.91 6.72
N ALA A 175 -16.53 10.99 5.78
CA ALA A 175 -17.03 11.25 4.44
C ALA A 175 -18.05 10.18 4.00
N VAL A 176 -18.82 10.47 2.96
CA VAL A 176 -19.71 9.51 2.29
C VAL A 176 -19.37 9.43 0.80
N ALA A 177 -19.59 8.28 0.18
CA ALA A 177 -19.52 8.11 -1.27
C ALA A 177 -20.65 7.21 -1.78
N ASP A 178 -21.26 7.59 -2.90
CA ASP A 178 -22.33 6.83 -3.58
C ASP A 178 -21.76 5.61 -4.35
N LEU A 179 -21.12 4.70 -3.60
CA LEU A 179 -20.40 3.52 -4.08
C LEU A 179 -20.77 2.29 -3.25
N LYS A 180 -20.46 1.12 -3.79
CA LYS A 180 -20.60 -0.17 -3.11
C LYS A 180 -19.25 -0.80 -2.82
N ILE A 181 -19.24 -1.78 -1.90
CA ILE A 181 -18.11 -2.69 -1.66
C ILE A 181 -17.59 -3.28 -2.98
N ALA A 182 -18.49 -3.72 -3.86
CA ALA A 182 -18.12 -4.31 -5.16
C ALA A 182 -17.36 -3.35 -6.08
N ASP A 183 -17.59 -2.04 -5.98
CA ASP A 183 -16.85 -1.03 -6.76
C ASP A 183 -15.43 -0.86 -6.20
N VAL A 184 -15.26 -0.88 -4.88
CA VAL A 184 -13.95 -0.80 -4.19
C VAL A 184 -13.13 -2.09 -4.37
N LEU A 185 -13.80 -3.23 -4.52
CA LEU A 185 -13.17 -4.53 -4.78
C LEU A 185 -12.78 -4.75 -6.25
N SER A 186 -13.26 -3.92 -7.19
CA SER A 186 -13.03 -4.05 -8.64
C SER A 186 -11.56 -4.41 -8.99
N PRO A 187 -11.31 -5.56 -9.65
CA PRO A 187 -9.95 -6.14 -9.75
C PRO A 187 -9.03 -5.47 -10.77
N MET A 188 -9.54 -4.58 -11.63
CA MET A 188 -8.76 -3.89 -12.66
C MET A 188 -8.79 -2.38 -12.45
N ASP A 189 -7.63 -1.74 -12.61
CA ASP A 189 -7.42 -0.29 -12.49
C ASP A 189 -8.13 0.29 -11.24
N GLY A 190 -7.72 -0.19 -10.05
CA GLY A 190 -8.34 0.09 -8.75
C GLY A 190 -8.91 1.51 -8.65
N PRO A 191 -10.25 1.68 -8.63
CA PRO A 191 -10.88 2.84 -9.25
C PRO A 191 -10.39 4.15 -8.62
N PRO A 192 -9.98 5.17 -9.39
CA PRO A 192 -9.24 6.34 -8.87
C PRO A 192 -9.90 7.11 -7.72
N ILE A 193 -11.20 6.94 -7.51
CA ILE A 193 -11.93 7.47 -6.34
C ILE A 193 -11.54 6.79 -5.02
N VAL A 194 -11.11 5.52 -5.02
CA VAL A 194 -10.61 4.83 -3.82
C VAL A 194 -9.35 5.51 -3.29
N HIS A 195 -8.54 6.15 -4.14
CA HIS A 195 -7.44 7.00 -3.68
C HIS A 195 -7.92 8.18 -2.83
N SER A 196 -9.10 8.75 -3.09
CA SER A 196 -9.68 9.82 -2.27
C SER A 196 -10.20 9.35 -0.90
N PHE A 197 -10.26 8.03 -0.66
CA PHE A 197 -10.63 7.49 0.65
C PHE A 197 -9.48 7.55 1.68
N PHE A 198 -8.28 7.94 1.25
CA PHE A 198 -7.11 8.13 2.10
C PHE A 198 -6.87 9.63 2.36
N PRO A 199 -6.64 10.04 3.61
CA PRO A 199 -6.19 11.41 3.91
C PRO A 199 -4.74 11.63 3.45
N LEU A 200 -4.27 12.88 3.49
CA LEU A 200 -2.85 13.25 3.28
C LEU A 200 -2.20 12.68 1.99
N ASN A 201 -2.98 12.50 0.92
CA ASN A 201 -2.45 12.05 -0.38
C ASN A 201 -1.33 12.97 -0.90
N GLY A 202 -0.21 12.37 -1.30
CA GLY A 202 0.95 13.10 -1.84
C GLY A 202 1.80 13.84 -0.80
N VAL A 203 1.49 13.72 0.50
CA VAL A 203 2.30 14.30 1.58
C VAL A 203 3.57 13.48 1.79
N VAL A 204 4.71 14.17 1.91
CA VAL A 204 6.04 13.58 2.11
C VAL A 204 6.36 13.56 3.61
N ASN A 205 7.12 12.58 4.10
CA ASN A 205 7.32 12.40 5.54
C ASN A 205 7.94 13.63 6.23
N ASN A 206 8.85 14.36 5.57
CA ASN A 206 9.37 15.63 6.08
C ASN A 206 8.29 16.71 6.34
N ASP A 207 7.13 16.66 5.68
CA ASP A 207 6.00 17.56 5.93
C ASP A 207 5.37 17.37 7.32
N GLY A 208 5.77 16.33 8.07
CA GLY A 208 5.41 16.13 9.48
C GLY A 208 5.83 17.26 10.44
N HIS A 209 6.57 18.26 9.95
CA HIS A 209 6.78 19.55 10.62
C HIS A 209 5.49 20.40 10.72
N THR A 210 4.54 20.21 9.80
CA THR A 210 3.27 20.97 9.72
C THR A 210 2.06 20.04 9.70
N MET A 211 2.11 18.97 8.90
CA MET A 211 1.05 17.98 8.73
C MET A 211 0.94 17.02 9.93
N PRO A 212 -0.25 16.42 10.17
CA PRO A 212 -0.40 15.29 11.11
C PRO A 212 0.58 14.16 10.81
N LEU A 213 1.14 13.52 11.83
CA LEU A 213 1.95 12.31 11.66
C LEU A 213 1.09 11.04 11.47
N LEU A 214 -0.19 11.12 11.88
CA LEU A 214 -1.26 10.17 11.59
C LEU A 214 -2.53 10.94 11.17
N ALA A 215 -3.23 10.41 10.16
CA ALA A 215 -4.59 10.79 9.82
C ALA A 215 -5.43 9.55 9.47
N VAL A 216 -6.73 9.60 9.76
CA VAL A 216 -7.71 8.55 9.45
C VAL A 216 -8.94 9.16 8.78
N GLN A 217 -9.46 8.50 7.75
CA GLN A 217 -10.73 8.84 7.12
C GLN A 217 -11.66 7.62 7.14
N VAL A 218 -12.83 7.79 7.75
CA VAL A 218 -13.95 6.86 7.64
C VAL A 218 -14.84 7.33 6.49
N THR A 219 -14.94 6.52 5.44
CA THR A 219 -15.79 6.74 4.28
C THR A 219 -16.95 5.75 4.30
N GLU A 220 -18.17 6.25 4.50
CA GLU A 220 -19.38 5.43 4.38
C GLU A 220 -19.68 5.13 2.90
N LEU A 221 -20.06 3.89 2.63
CA LEU A 221 -20.51 3.39 1.34
C LEU A 221 -21.98 2.94 1.43
N LEU A 222 -22.65 2.74 0.30
CA LEU A 222 -24.06 2.32 0.24
C LEU A 222 -24.33 1.00 0.97
N ASP A 223 -23.36 0.07 0.96
CA ASP A 223 -23.42 -1.24 1.63
C ASP A 223 -22.18 -1.58 2.48
N GLY A 224 -21.29 -0.61 2.73
CA GLY A 224 -20.03 -0.83 3.46
C GLY A 224 -19.50 0.39 4.22
N ILE A 225 -18.35 0.21 4.87
CA ILE A 225 -17.53 1.28 5.45
C ILE A 225 -16.08 1.04 5.02
N PHE A 226 -15.39 2.06 4.52
CA PHE A 226 -13.95 2.03 4.26
C PHE A 226 -13.22 2.95 5.24
N MET A 227 -12.28 2.41 6.00
CA MET A 227 -11.43 3.18 6.92
C MET A 227 -10.01 3.27 6.34
N GLY A 228 -9.68 4.42 5.75
CA GLY A 228 -8.36 4.71 5.17
C GLY A 228 -7.46 5.42 6.18
N CYS A 229 -6.29 4.85 6.46
CA CYS A 229 -5.28 5.45 7.34
C CYS A 229 -4.10 6.01 6.52
N SER A 230 -3.45 7.05 7.04
CA SER A 230 -2.20 7.59 6.47
C SER A 230 -1.23 7.94 7.59
N PHE A 231 -0.04 7.35 7.53
CA PHE A 231 0.92 7.27 8.62
C PHE A 231 2.31 7.69 8.13
N ASN A 232 2.98 8.58 8.85
CA ASN A 232 4.29 9.09 8.46
C ASN A 232 5.36 7.98 8.57
N HIS A 233 5.97 7.58 7.45
CA HIS A 233 6.90 6.45 7.43
C HIS A 233 8.21 6.76 8.20
N ALA A 234 8.52 8.02 8.51
CA ALA A 234 9.68 8.41 9.31
C ALA A 234 9.44 8.33 10.84
N ILE A 235 8.32 7.76 11.30
CA ILE A 235 8.12 7.36 12.72
C ILE A 235 7.78 5.87 12.91
N GLY A 236 7.76 5.10 11.82
CA GLY A 236 7.47 3.67 11.88
C GLY A 236 7.44 3.00 10.52
N ASP A 237 7.77 1.72 10.53
CA ASP A 237 7.62 0.82 9.39
C ASP A 237 6.22 0.16 9.36
N GLY A 238 5.95 -0.69 8.36
CA GLY A 238 4.70 -1.43 8.25
C GLY A 238 4.38 -2.31 9.46
N ALA A 239 5.39 -2.82 10.19
CA ALA A 239 5.17 -3.56 11.43
C ALA A 239 4.65 -2.65 12.54
N SER A 240 5.23 -1.45 12.67
CA SER A 240 4.78 -0.40 13.61
C SER A 240 3.37 0.10 13.29
N PHE A 241 3.05 0.27 12.00
CA PHE A 241 1.71 0.65 11.55
C PHE A 241 0.66 -0.39 11.96
N TRP A 242 0.86 -1.67 11.62
CA TRP A 242 -0.12 -2.71 11.96
C TRP A 242 -0.20 -2.98 13.45
N HIS A 243 0.88 -2.85 14.22
CA HIS A 243 0.81 -2.85 15.69
C HIS A 243 -0.17 -1.77 16.20
N PHE A 244 -0.04 -0.53 15.74
CA PHE A 244 -0.96 0.56 16.12
C PHE A 244 -2.43 0.27 15.76
N VAL A 245 -2.72 -0.18 14.52
CA VAL A 245 -4.10 -0.46 14.08
C VAL A 245 -4.70 -1.64 14.87
N ASN A 246 -3.91 -2.68 15.12
CA ASN A 246 -4.38 -3.86 15.86
C ASN A 246 -4.72 -3.51 17.31
N THR A 247 -3.84 -2.78 18.01
CA THR A 247 -4.12 -2.28 19.36
C THR A 247 -5.31 -1.31 19.39
N TRP A 248 -5.52 -0.51 18.33
CA TRP A 248 -6.72 0.32 18.21
C TRP A 248 -8.00 -0.53 18.12
N SER A 249 -8.00 -1.59 17.30
CA SER A 249 -9.14 -2.52 17.22
C SER A 249 -9.43 -3.21 18.56
N GLU A 250 -8.38 -3.61 19.29
CA GLU A 250 -8.49 -4.22 20.61
C GLU A 250 -9.12 -3.28 21.64
N LEU A 251 -8.67 -2.03 21.70
CA LEU A 251 -9.21 -1.03 22.63
C LEU A 251 -10.62 -0.56 22.26
N CYS A 252 -11.02 -0.69 20.99
CA CYS A 252 -12.37 -0.36 20.50
C CYS A 252 -13.44 -1.37 20.94
N ARG A 253 -13.07 -2.65 21.13
CA ARG A 253 -14.00 -3.74 21.54
C ARG A 253 -14.37 -3.76 23.05
N GLU A 254 -13.77 -2.88 23.85
CA GLU A 254 -13.97 -2.66 25.29
C GLU A 254 -13.72 -3.84 26.27
N GLU A 255 -13.94 -5.11 25.90
CA GLU A 255 -13.57 -6.27 26.73
C GLU A 255 -12.13 -6.76 26.45
N VAL A 256 -11.21 -6.48 27.38
CA VAL A 256 -9.90 -7.16 27.43
C VAL A 256 -10.08 -8.59 27.94
N LYS A 257 -10.38 -9.52 27.03
CA LYS A 257 -10.28 -10.96 27.26
C LYS A 257 -9.03 -11.51 26.58
N ASP A 258 -8.11 -12.00 27.41
CA ASP A 258 -6.80 -12.56 27.09
C ASP A 258 -6.82 -13.43 25.81
N LYS A 259 -6.40 -12.81 24.69
CA LYS A 259 -6.23 -13.46 23.37
C LYS A 259 -4.78 -13.32 22.95
N ARG A 260 -4.11 -14.47 22.77
CA ARG A 260 -2.78 -14.53 22.17
C ARG A 260 -2.88 -14.23 20.68
N ILE A 261 -1.97 -13.40 20.17
CA ILE A 261 -1.80 -13.10 18.74
C ILE A 261 -1.66 -14.41 17.96
N SER A 262 -2.57 -14.66 17.01
CA SER A 262 -2.70 -15.96 16.32
C SER A 262 -2.45 -15.86 14.81
N PHE A 263 -1.22 -16.13 14.37
CA PHE A 263 -0.83 -16.21 12.95
C PHE A 263 -1.36 -17.52 12.30
N PRO A 264 -2.29 -17.49 11.30
CA PRO A 264 -2.03 -18.10 9.97
C PRO A 264 -2.92 -17.59 8.74
N PRO A 265 -2.38 -17.25 7.53
CA PRO A 265 -3.13 -16.82 6.25
C PRO A 265 -3.56 -17.59 4.82
N ILE A 266 -2.96 -18.61 4.09
CA ILE A 266 -3.32 -19.58 2.94
C ILE A 266 -4.18 -19.11 1.70
N LEU A 267 -3.62 -18.28 0.81
CA LEU A 267 -3.76 -18.16 -0.67
C LEU A 267 -3.84 -19.51 -1.46
N GLU A 268 -4.94 -20.24 -1.31
CA GLU A 268 -5.08 -21.66 -1.71
C GLU A 268 -3.87 -22.54 -1.24
N PRO A 269 -3.94 -23.16 -0.05
CA PRO A 269 -2.82 -23.87 0.57
C PRO A 269 -2.07 -24.85 -0.35
N GLN A 270 -2.77 -25.45 -1.29
CA GLN A 270 -2.25 -26.45 -2.21
C GLN A 270 -1.32 -25.81 -3.27
N THR A 271 -1.67 -24.61 -3.75
CA THR A 271 -0.88 -23.88 -4.76
C THR A 271 0.46 -23.41 -4.20
N MET A 272 0.47 -22.74 -3.06
CA MET A 272 1.75 -22.31 -2.45
C MET A 272 2.61 -23.50 -1.97
N ALA A 273 2.00 -24.60 -1.54
CA ALA A 273 2.72 -25.83 -1.25
C ALA A 273 3.31 -26.48 -2.51
N ARG A 274 2.55 -26.54 -3.63
CA ARG A 274 3.01 -27.01 -4.95
C ARG A 274 4.20 -26.21 -5.45
N LEU A 275 4.11 -24.88 -5.44
CA LEU A 275 5.19 -24.00 -5.89
C LEU A 275 6.43 -24.14 -5.00
N LYS A 276 6.26 -24.22 -3.67
CA LYS A 276 7.36 -24.50 -2.75
C LYS A 276 8.02 -25.86 -3.02
N ALA A 277 7.24 -26.91 -3.26
CA ALA A 277 7.76 -28.24 -3.54
C ALA A 277 8.53 -28.27 -4.87
N LYS A 278 7.99 -27.67 -5.94
CA LYS A 278 8.66 -27.50 -7.25
C LYS A 278 10.01 -26.80 -7.08
N ALA A 279 10.03 -25.63 -6.46
CA ALA A 279 11.24 -24.83 -6.27
C ALA A 279 12.33 -25.56 -5.46
N ASN A 280 11.95 -26.26 -4.39
CA ASN A 280 12.89 -27.03 -3.57
C ASN A 280 13.42 -28.28 -4.29
N ALA A 281 12.59 -28.96 -5.10
CA ALA A 281 13.00 -30.11 -5.91
C ALA A 281 13.96 -29.72 -7.05
N GLU A 282 13.68 -28.64 -7.78
CA GLU A 282 14.53 -28.11 -8.86
C GLU A 282 15.97 -27.80 -8.38
N CYS A 283 16.14 -27.42 -7.12
CA CYS A 283 17.44 -27.09 -6.52
C CYS A 283 17.96 -28.13 -5.50
N ASN A 284 17.33 -29.31 -5.38
CA ASN A 284 17.70 -30.36 -4.41
C ASN A 284 17.90 -29.85 -2.96
N THR A 285 17.03 -28.94 -2.50
CA THR A 285 17.09 -28.29 -1.18
C THR A 285 15.77 -28.43 -0.43
N THR A 286 15.73 -27.97 0.82
CA THR A 286 14.51 -27.79 1.63
C THR A 286 14.40 -26.38 2.24
N SER A 287 15.38 -25.51 1.96
CA SER A 287 15.53 -24.20 2.61
C SER A 287 14.68 -23.09 1.99
N ILE A 288 14.17 -23.26 0.76
CA ILE A 288 13.42 -22.24 0.05
C ILE A 288 12.01 -22.13 0.65
N SER A 289 11.66 -20.94 1.15
CA SER A 289 10.38 -20.66 1.82
C SER A 289 9.32 -20.13 0.85
N SER A 290 8.04 -20.25 1.20
CA SER A 290 6.92 -19.72 0.40
C SER A 290 7.05 -18.23 0.11
N LEU A 291 7.65 -17.47 1.04
CA LEU A 291 7.96 -16.03 0.92
C LEU A 291 9.07 -15.71 -0.09
N GLN A 292 9.81 -16.70 -0.58
CA GLN A 292 10.82 -16.52 -1.63
C GLN A 292 10.31 -16.99 -3.00
N VAL A 293 9.41 -17.98 -3.03
CA VAL A 293 8.89 -18.55 -4.29
C VAL A 293 7.88 -17.64 -4.98
N LEU A 294 6.97 -16.99 -4.26
CA LEU A 294 6.00 -16.09 -4.90
C LEU A 294 6.68 -14.84 -5.51
N PRO A 295 7.61 -14.15 -4.81
CA PRO A 295 8.46 -13.13 -5.43
C PRO A 295 9.29 -13.63 -6.61
N ALA A 296 9.82 -14.85 -6.56
CA ALA A 296 10.56 -15.44 -7.68
C ALA A 296 9.68 -15.65 -8.92
N LEU A 297 8.43 -16.07 -8.72
CA LEU A 297 7.45 -16.21 -9.81
C LEU A 297 7.05 -14.85 -10.39
N LEU A 298 6.73 -13.88 -9.54
CA LEU A 298 6.45 -12.50 -9.94
C LEU A 298 7.61 -11.88 -10.71
N TRP A 299 8.84 -12.03 -10.23
CA TRP A 299 10.03 -11.46 -10.88
C TRP A 299 10.26 -12.06 -12.27
N ARG A 300 10.16 -13.40 -12.42
CA ARG A 300 10.24 -14.07 -13.73
C ARG A 300 9.13 -13.59 -14.67
N ALA A 301 7.88 -13.64 -14.22
CA ALA A 301 6.71 -13.32 -15.04
C ALA A 301 6.67 -11.83 -15.46
N THR A 302 7.00 -10.89 -14.56
CA THR A 302 7.13 -9.46 -14.92
C THR A 302 8.28 -9.23 -15.90
N THR A 303 9.41 -9.94 -15.74
CA THR A 303 10.55 -9.82 -16.67
C THR A 303 10.22 -10.37 -18.08
N GLU A 304 9.47 -11.47 -18.14
CA GLU A 304 8.94 -12.03 -19.39
C GLU A 304 7.92 -11.08 -20.04
N ALA A 305 6.98 -10.55 -19.26
CA ALA A 305 5.97 -9.58 -19.72
C ALA A 305 6.61 -8.30 -20.31
N ARG A 306 7.69 -7.81 -19.71
CA ARG A 306 8.48 -6.65 -20.17
C ARG A 306 9.35 -6.92 -21.41
N GLN A 307 9.54 -8.17 -21.82
CA GLN A 307 10.32 -8.58 -23.01
C GLN A 307 11.72 -7.93 -23.09
N LEU A 308 12.40 -7.84 -21.95
CA LEU A 308 13.67 -7.13 -21.81
C LEU A 308 14.82 -7.80 -22.59
N ASN A 309 15.87 -7.02 -22.89
CA ASN A 309 17.08 -7.54 -23.53
C ASN A 309 17.74 -8.60 -22.64
N VAL A 310 18.14 -9.75 -23.19
CA VAL A 310 18.73 -10.88 -22.43
C VAL A 310 19.98 -10.50 -21.63
N ASN A 311 20.74 -9.49 -22.03
CA ASN A 311 21.94 -9.02 -21.33
C ASN A 311 21.65 -7.92 -20.29
N GLN A 312 20.39 -7.47 -20.16
CA GLN A 312 19.99 -6.47 -19.18
C GLN A 312 20.04 -7.07 -17.77
N THR A 313 20.60 -6.32 -16.81
CA THR A 313 20.50 -6.66 -15.39
C THR A 313 19.08 -6.39 -14.90
N THR A 314 18.51 -7.35 -14.17
CA THR A 314 17.20 -7.28 -13.52
C THR A 314 17.35 -7.65 -12.04
N ASN A 315 16.38 -7.28 -11.20
CA ASN A 315 16.40 -7.58 -9.77
C ASN A 315 15.02 -7.75 -9.13
N CYS A 316 14.99 -8.52 -8.04
CA CYS A 316 13.88 -8.51 -7.09
C CYS A 316 14.40 -7.93 -5.77
N THR A 317 13.74 -6.87 -5.31
CA THR A 317 14.08 -6.10 -4.11
C THR A 317 13.05 -6.37 -3.01
N PHE A 318 13.51 -6.44 -1.76
CA PHE A 318 12.71 -6.68 -0.56
C PHE A 318 12.96 -5.60 0.49
N VAL A 319 11.90 -5.20 1.19
CA VAL A 319 12.03 -4.53 2.50
C VAL A 319 11.99 -5.62 3.59
N ILE A 320 13.01 -5.68 4.44
CA ILE A 320 13.17 -6.75 5.44
C ILE A 320 13.16 -6.23 6.87
N ASP A 321 12.39 -6.87 7.75
CA ASP A 321 12.37 -6.59 9.18
C ASP A 321 13.65 -7.10 9.87
N ASN A 322 14.35 -6.18 10.53
CA ASN A 322 15.59 -6.43 11.24
C ASN A 322 15.36 -6.79 12.72
N ARG A 323 14.15 -6.58 13.29
CA ARG A 323 13.87 -6.88 14.71
C ARG A 323 14.32 -8.29 15.12
N PRO A 324 13.99 -9.38 14.40
CA PRO A 324 14.43 -10.73 14.73
C PRO A 324 15.82 -11.10 14.19
N ARG A 325 16.49 -10.19 13.46
CA ARG A 325 17.82 -10.44 12.85
C ARG A 325 18.97 -9.97 13.72
N LEU A 326 18.73 -8.96 14.55
CA LEU A 326 19.69 -8.43 15.50
C LEU A 326 19.95 -9.42 16.64
N ASN A 327 21.15 -9.34 17.22
CA ASN A 327 21.57 -10.09 18.40
C ASN A 327 22.06 -9.15 19.52
N PRO A 328 21.35 -9.03 20.65
CA PRO A 328 20.01 -9.57 20.90
C PRO A 328 18.96 -8.96 19.96
N PRO A 329 17.85 -9.66 19.69
CA PRO A 329 16.77 -9.15 18.85
C PRO A 329 16.09 -7.95 19.51
N LEU A 330 15.56 -7.04 18.68
CA LEU A 330 14.67 -6.00 19.18
C LEU A 330 13.35 -6.61 19.63
N SER A 331 12.67 -5.91 20.55
CA SER A 331 11.31 -6.28 20.94
C SER A 331 10.39 -6.36 19.71
N PRO A 332 9.51 -7.37 19.59
CA PRO A 332 8.42 -7.35 18.62
C PRO A 332 7.55 -6.10 18.75
N ASN A 333 7.49 -5.52 19.96
CA ASN A 333 6.76 -4.30 20.27
C ASN A 333 7.58 -3.02 19.99
N TYR A 334 8.73 -3.10 19.30
CA TYR A 334 9.51 -1.93 18.91
C TYR A 334 8.76 -1.13 17.83
N PHE A 335 8.35 0.09 18.19
CA PHE A 335 7.70 1.07 17.34
C PHE A 335 8.75 2.06 16.79
N GLY A 336 8.81 2.20 15.47
CA GLY A 336 9.87 2.89 14.74
C GLY A 336 10.33 2.06 13.54
N ASN A 337 11.16 2.61 12.66
CA ASN A 337 11.71 1.82 11.56
C ASN A 337 12.83 0.91 12.07
N ALA A 338 12.71 -0.38 11.79
CA ALA A 338 13.80 -1.35 11.90
C ALA A 338 13.85 -2.20 10.64
N VAL A 339 13.99 -1.56 9.47
CA VAL A 339 13.97 -2.20 8.15
C VAL A 339 15.17 -1.81 7.29
N GLN A 340 15.59 -2.73 6.43
CA GLN A 340 16.61 -2.51 5.39
C GLN A 340 16.16 -3.11 4.05
N VAL A 341 16.87 -2.75 2.98
CA VAL A 341 16.60 -3.22 1.63
C VAL A 341 17.56 -4.36 1.27
N VAL A 342 17.00 -5.48 0.81
CA VAL A 342 17.76 -6.67 0.35
C VAL A 342 17.39 -6.93 -1.11
N ARG A 343 18.38 -7.18 -1.97
CA ARG A 343 18.18 -7.31 -3.42
C ARG A 343 18.85 -8.58 -3.96
N GLY A 344 18.09 -9.39 -4.70
CA GLY A 344 18.64 -10.43 -5.58
C GLY A 344 18.79 -9.90 -7.00
N THR A 345 19.93 -10.15 -7.65
CA THR A 345 20.26 -9.62 -8.99
C THR A 345 20.71 -10.74 -9.93
N THR A 346 20.43 -10.60 -11.23
CA THR A 346 20.93 -11.48 -12.31
C THR A 346 20.65 -10.82 -13.68
N THR A 347 21.05 -11.44 -14.79
CA THR A 347 20.63 -11.01 -16.13
C THR A 347 19.26 -11.60 -16.51
N VAL A 348 18.54 -10.90 -17.39
CA VAL A 348 17.25 -11.36 -17.94
C VAL A 348 17.39 -12.75 -18.61
N GLY A 349 18.48 -12.97 -19.34
CA GLY A 349 18.77 -14.24 -20.02
C GLY A 349 18.96 -15.39 -19.04
N GLU A 350 19.65 -15.18 -17.93
CA GLU A 350 19.78 -16.19 -16.86
C GLU A 350 18.42 -16.43 -16.17
N LEU A 351 17.70 -15.37 -15.79
CA LEU A 351 16.43 -15.44 -15.07
C LEU A 351 15.35 -16.25 -15.82
N LEU A 352 15.25 -16.05 -17.14
CA LEU A 352 14.24 -16.70 -17.98
C LEU A 352 14.69 -18.07 -18.50
N SER A 353 16.00 -18.35 -18.59
CA SER A 353 16.51 -19.69 -18.95
C SER A 353 16.49 -20.70 -17.80
N HIS A 354 16.43 -20.22 -16.55
CA HIS A 354 16.37 -21.07 -15.36
C HIS A 354 14.95 -21.25 -14.80
N GLY A 355 14.80 -22.29 -13.97
CA GLY A 355 13.57 -22.62 -13.26
C GLY A 355 13.24 -21.69 -12.09
N LEU A 356 12.03 -21.87 -11.58
CA LEU A 356 11.50 -21.11 -10.44
C LEU A 356 12.33 -21.34 -9.16
N GLY A 357 12.84 -22.56 -8.96
CA GLY A 357 13.70 -22.92 -7.83
C GLY A 357 15.02 -22.16 -7.82
N TRP A 358 15.67 -22.02 -8.97
CA TRP A 358 16.95 -21.30 -9.09
C TRP A 358 16.77 -19.81 -8.76
N THR A 359 15.70 -19.21 -9.27
CA THR A 359 15.36 -17.81 -8.95
C THR A 359 15.05 -17.65 -7.46
N ALA A 360 14.24 -18.54 -6.89
CA ALA A 360 13.93 -18.52 -5.47
C ALA A 360 15.16 -18.81 -4.58
N LEU A 361 16.18 -19.50 -5.09
CA LEU A 361 17.46 -19.73 -4.42
C LEU A 361 18.32 -18.45 -4.36
N ILE A 362 18.34 -17.61 -5.41
CA ILE A 362 18.98 -16.27 -5.36
C ILE A 362 18.33 -15.42 -4.27
N LEU A 363 16.99 -15.38 -4.24
CA LEU A 363 16.24 -14.63 -3.22
C LEU A 363 16.45 -15.22 -1.82
N HIS A 364 16.61 -16.54 -1.72
CA HIS A 364 16.98 -17.21 -0.48
C HIS A 364 18.38 -16.81 0.01
N GLN A 365 19.39 -16.81 -0.88
CA GLN A 365 20.76 -16.44 -0.55
C GLN A 365 20.85 -14.99 -0.07
N ALA A 366 20.26 -14.03 -0.78
CA ALA A 366 20.25 -12.62 -0.39
C ALA A 366 19.56 -12.39 0.97
N VAL A 367 18.45 -13.09 1.23
CA VAL A 367 17.73 -13.04 2.52
C VAL A 367 18.49 -13.75 3.65
N ALA A 368 19.32 -14.76 3.34
CA ALA A 368 20.15 -15.45 4.31
C ALA A 368 21.42 -14.67 4.68
N SER A 369 22.05 -13.97 3.72
CA SER A 369 23.28 -13.19 3.96
C SER A 369 23.08 -11.91 4.78
N HIS A 370 21.85 -11.43 4.94
CA HIS A 370 21.53 -10.20 5.69
C HIS A 370 21.55 -10.41 7.23
N THR A 371 22.71 -10.76 7.78
CA THR A 371 22.92 -11.10 9.20
C THR A 371 22.96 -9.87 10.12
N ASP A 372 22.92 -10.06 11.45
CA ASP A 372 23.17 -9.01 12.47
C ASP A 372 24.38 -8.13 12.12
N SER A 373 25.49 -8.73 11.69
CA SER A 373 26.69 -8.00 11.31
C SER A 373 26.47 -7.09 10.09
N VAL A 374 25.76 -7.56 9.06
CA VAL A 374 25.43 -6.75 7.86
C VAL A 374 24.43 -5.64 8.21
N VAL A 375 23.45 -5.92 9.06
CA VAL A 375 22.49 -4.93 9.57
C VAL A 375 23.23 -3.79 10.28
N ARG A 376 24.21 -4.12 11.13
CA ARG A 376 25.04 -3.16 11.88
C ARG A 376 26.03 -2.41 11.01
N GLU A 377 26.74 -3.10 10.10
CA GLU A 377 27.67 -2.48 9.16
C GLU A 377 26.98 -1.42 8.30
N GLN A 378 25.78 -1.72 7.77
CA GLN A 378 24.96 -0.76 7.02
C GLN A 378 24.46 0.40 7.90
N MET A 379 24.16 0.15 9.18
CA MET A 379 23.76 1.18 10.14
C MET A 379 24.93 2.13 10.47
N GLU A 380 26.12 1.58 10.74
CA GLU A 380 27.34 2.35 11.00
C GLU A 380 27.76 3.17 9.76
N ALA A 381 27.67 2.59 8.56
CA ALA A 381 27.89 3.31 7.30
C ALA A 381 26.91 4.48 7.12
N ASN A 382 25.62 4.28 7.42
CA ASN A 382 24.60 5.35 7.40
C ASN A 382 24.86 6.42 8.48
N MET A 383 25.42 6.07 9.64
CA MET A 383 25.82 7.04 10.66
C MET A 383 27.04 7.88 10.26
N VAL A 384 27.95 7.34 9.42
CA VAL A 384 29.11 8.07 8.88
C VAL A 384 28.73 8.91 7.65
N SER A 385 27.84 8.40 6.80
CA SER A 385 27.38 9.05 5.56
C SER A 385 25.86 8.86 5.41
N PRO A 386 25.05 9.73 6.06
CA PRO A 386 23.59 9.61 6.04
C PRO A 386 23.00 9.64 4.63
N PHE A 387 22.13 8.68 4.32
CA PHE A 387 21.33 8.65 3.11
C PHE A 387 19.84 8.83 3.42
N ILE A 388 19.08 9.29 2.42
CA ILE A 388 17.62 9.39 2.47
C ILE A 388 17.07 8.59 1.29
N PHE A 389 16.10 7.71 1.53
CA PHE A 389 15.39 6.98 0.48
C PHE A 389 14.57 7.95 -0.37
N TYR A 390 14.94 8.08 -1.64
CA TYR A 390 14.04 8.64 -2.65
C TYR A 390 13.28 7.50 -3.33
N LEU A 391 11.97 7.70 -3.57
CA LEU A 391 11.14 6.68 -4.22
C LEU A 391 11.67 6.29 -5.62
N SER A 392 12.36 7.23 -6.29
CA SER A 392 13.06 7.04 -7.56
C SER A 392 14.30 6.14 -7.51
N GLU A 393 14.81 5.79 -6.32
CA GLU A 393 15.95 4.87 -6.12
C GLU A 393 15.48 3.44 -5.80
N LEU A 394 14.25 3.31 -5.29
CA LEU A 394 13.54 2.03 -5.11
C LEU A 394 12.83 1.57 -6.40
N PHE A 395 12.54 2.51 -7.30
CA PHE A 395 12.13 2.23 -8.67
C PHE A 395 13.31 1.76 -9.52
N ASP A 396 13.18 0.57 -10.10
CA ASP A 396 14.07 0.07 -11.15
C ASP A 396 13.19 -0.41 -12.31
N PRO A 397 13.28 0.19 -13.52
CA PRO A 397 12.44 -0.17 -14.66
C PRO A 397 12.68 -1.61 -15.15
N PHE A 398 13.75 -2.28 -14.69
CA PHE A 398 14.05 -3.67 -15.01
C PHE A 398 13.80 -4.62 -13.84
N GLY A 399 13.40 -4.11 -12.67
CA GLY A 399 13.20 -4.89 -11.45
C GLY A 399 11.76 -4.93 -10.95
N VAL A 400 11.57 -5.65 -9.84
CA VAL A 400 10.36 -5.64 -9.00
C VAL A 400 10.73 -5.38 -7.55
N THR A 401 9.90 -4.64 -6.82
CA THR A 401 10.11 -4.31 -5.39
C THR A 401 8.93 -4.82 -4.58
N ILE A 402 9.20 -5.76 -3.67
CA ILE A 402 8.20 -6.39 -2.80
C ILE A 402 8.17 -5.69 -1.44
N ALA A 403 6.99 -5.17 -1.10
CA ALA A 403 6.68 -4.56 0.19
C ALA A 403 5.47 -5.25 0.85
N SER A 404 5.07 -4.76 2.02
CA SER A 404 4.15 -5.45 2.94
C SER A 404 4.69 -6.82 3.39
N SER A 405 3.91 -7.54 4.21
CA SER A 405 4.21 -8.90 4.63
C SER A 405 2.90 -9.65 4.92
N PRO A 406 2.74 -10.90 4.45
CA PRO A 406 1.60 -11.75 4.84
C PRO A 406 1.65 -12.16 6.32
N ARG A 407 2.71 -11.80 7.06
CA ARG A 407 2.75 -11.99 8.52
C ARG A 407 2.04 -10.86 9.28
N PHE A 408 1.73 -9.73 8.64
CA PHE A 408 0.97 -8.68 9.31
C PHE A 408 -0.47 -9.15 9.48
N ASP A 409 -0.98 -9.13 10.72
CA ASP A 409 -2.38 -9.41 10.98
C ASP A 409 -3.23 -8.20 10.60
N MET A 410 -3.67 -8.16 9.34
CA MET A 410 -4.54 -7.11 8.83
C MET A 410 -6.03 -7.44 9.02
N TYR A 411 -6.37 -8.73 9.14
CA TYR A 411 -7.77 -9.20 9.12
C TYR A 411 -8.36 -9.49 10.51
N GLY A 412 -7.55 -9.61 11.57
CA GLY A 412 -8.02 -9.64 12.97
C GLY A 412 -8.51 -8.29 13.53
N ASN A 413 -8.50 -7.23 12.69
CA ASN A 413 -8.89 -5.86 13.01
C ASN A 413 -10.41 -5.66 13.13
N ASP A 414 -11.07 -6.45 13.98
CA ASP A 414 -12.47 -6.25 14.37
C ASP A 414 -12.58 -5.09 15.39
N PHE A 415 -13.33 -4.03 15.07
CA PHE A 415 -13.52 -2.88 15.96
C PHE A 415 -14.77 -3.01 16.87
N GLY A 416 -15.50 -4.12 16.79
CA GLY A 416 -16.75 -4.39 17.52
C GLY A 416 -17.96 -4.66 16.61
N TRP A 417 -17.78 -4.54 15.29
CA TRP A 417 -18.80 -4.82 14.27
C TRP A 417 -18.36 -5.87 13.23
N GLY A 418 -17.28 -6.59 13.50
CA GLY A 418 -16.74 -7.65 12.66
C GLY A 418 -15.43 -7.26 11.98
N GLU A 419 -14.75 -8.29 11.47
CA GLU A 419 -13.48 -8.19 10.74
C GLU A 419 -13.64 -7.45 9.40
N PRO A 420 -12.58 -6.80 8.89
CA PRO A 420 -12.57 -6.31 7.52
C PRO A 420 -12.61 -7.48 6.52
N ILE A 421 -13.23 -7.22 5.37
CA ILE A 421 -13.37 -8.15 4.24
C ILE A 421 -12.29 -7.98 3.18
N ALA A 422 -11.62 -6.83 3.12
CA ALA A 422 -10.47 -6.58 2.25
C ALA A 422 -9.56 -5.48 2.78
N VAL A 423 -8.28 -5.54 2.37
CA VAL A 423 -7.30 -4.46 2.51
C VAL A 423 -7.06 -3.80 1.15
N ARG A 424 -6.77 -2.49 1.13
CA ARG A 424 -6.29 -1.77 -0.06
C ARG A 424 -5.16 -0.81 0.31
N CYS A 425 -4.14 -0.69 -0.54
CA CYS A 425 -3.11 0.34 -0.41
C CYS A 425 -3.52 1.65 -1.10
N GLY A 426 -3.13 2.79 -0.50
CA GLY A 426 -3.34 4.11 -1.11
C GLY A 426 -2.46 4.35 -2.33
N PRO A 427 -2.58 5.51 -3.01
CA PRO A 427 -1.70 5.88 -4.12
C PRO A 427 -0.24 6.12 -3.70
N ALA A 428 0.01 6.45 -2.42
CA ALA A 428 1.35 6.76 -1.93
C ALA A 428 2.32 5.58 -2.07
N ASN A 429 3.56 5.91 -2.47
CA ASN A 429 4.67 4.96 -2.65
C ASN A 429 4.41 3.83 -3.69
N LYS A 430 3.40 3.97 -4.55
CA LYS A 430 3.22 3.12 -5.75
C LYS A 430 4.10 3.63 -6.90
N PHE A 431 4.70 2.69 -7.62
CA PHE A 431 5.50 2.90 -8.83
C PHE A 431 5.51 1.62 -9.67
N ASP A 432 5.99 1.70 -10.90
CA ASP A 432 6.11 0.55 -11.80
C ASP A 432 7.06 -0.52 -11.24
N GLY A 433 6.61 -1.77 -11.16
CA GLY A 433 7.31 -2.89 -10.54
C GLY A 433 7.10 -3.02 -9.02
N MET A 434 6.35 -2.12 -8.39
CA MET A 434 6.00 -2.22 -6.98
C MET A 434 4.92 -3.29 -6.75
N VAL A 435 5.12 -4.15 -5.75
CA VAL A 435 4.16 -5.20 -5.36
C VAL A 435 3.97 -5.20 -3.85
N PHE A 436 2.73 -5.16 -3.39
CA PHE A 436 2.39 -5.36 -1.98
C PHE A 436 1.90 -6.78 -1.74
N ALA A 437 2.55 -7.47 -0.81
CA ALA A 437 2.22 -8.81 -0.35
C ALA A 437 1.46 -8.73 0.99
N HIS A 438 0.13 -8.78 0.95
CA HIS A 438 -0.74 -8.77 2.14
C HIS A 438 -1.04 -10.20 2.61
N PRO A 439 -1.54 -10.45 3.84
CA PRO A 439 -2.34 -11.65 4.07
C PRO A 439 -3.56 -11.63 3.13
N GLY A 440 -4.17 -12.78 2.91
CA GLY A 440 -5.40 -12.98 2.15
C GLY A 440 -6.55 -13.42 3.03
N LYS A 441 -7.76 -12.95 2.71
CA LYS A 441 -8.89 -12.99 3.64
C LYS A 441 -9.33 -14.39 4.06
N GLU A 442 -9.08 -15.40 3.22
CA GLU A 442 -9.56 -16.78 3.41
C GLU A 442 -8.81 -17.58 4.49
N GLY A 443 -7.57 -17.23 4.85
CA GLY A 443 -6.87 -17.75 6.04
C GLY A 443 -5.97 -19.01 5.85
N GLY A 444 -5.01 -19.19 6.79
CA GLY A 444 -4.09 -20.35 6.92
C GLY A 444 -2.74 -20.42 6.12
N GLY A 445 -1.68 -19.54 6.30
CA GLY A 445 -0.43 -19.15 5.47
C GLY A 445 -0.18 -17.76 4.68
N SER A 446 -0.71 -17.42 3.45
CA SER A 446 -0.82 -16.04 2.78
C SER A 446 0.04 -15.83 1.52
N VAL A 447 -0.49 -15.20 0.43
CA VAL A 447 -0.34 -13.76 0.05
C VAL A 447 -1.52 -13.19 -0.84
N ASP A 448 -2.23 -12.11 -0.46
CA ASP A 448 -2.99 -11.26 -1.43
C ASP A 448 -1.99 -10.31 -2.13
N LEU A 449 -2.06 -10.17 -3.46
CA LEU A 449 -1.09 -9.39 -4.26
C LEU A 449 -1.69 -8.12 -4.87
N GLU A 450 -1.17 -6.96 -4.50
CA GLU A 450 -1.45 -5.68 -5.18
C GLU A 450 -0.24 -5.31 -6.06
N VAL A 451 -0.34 -5.55 -7.38
CA VAL A 451 0.76 -5.41 -8.36
C VAL A 451 0.61 -4.11 -9.17
N CYS A 452 1.65 -3.27 -9.19
CA CYS A 452 1.67 -2.01 -9.93
C CYS A 452 2.55 -2.14 -11.19
N LEU A 453 1.93 -2.16 -12.38
CA LEU A 453 2.60 -2.21 -13.69
C LEU A 453 1.87 -1.31 -14.70
N PRO A 454 2.54 -0.84 -15.77
CA PRO A 454 1.91 -0.24 -16.95
C PRO A 454 0.81 -1.14 -17.54
N PRO A 455 -0.29 -0.60 -18.09
CA PRO A 455 -1.41 -1.41 -18.58
C PRO A 455 -1.06 -2.42 -19.69
N GLU A 456 -0.01 -2.16 -20.47
CA GLU A 456 0.48 -3.10 -21.50
C GLU A 456 1.25 -4.27 -20.88
N GLU A 457 2.08 -4.00 -19.86
CA GLU A 457 2.82 -5.02 -19.10
C GLU A 457 1.90 -5.86 -18.22
N MET A 458 0.90 -5.24 -17.59
CA MET A 458 -0.14 -5.96 -16.84
C MET A 458 -0.91 -6.92 -17.75
N GLY A 459 -1.34 -6.45 -18.94
CA GLY A 459 -2.03 -7.31 -19.92
C GLY A 459 -1.15 -8.42 -20.52
N ALA A 460 0.17 -8.26 -20.48
CA ALA A 460 1.13 -9.32 -20.80
C ALA A 460 1.30 -10.31 -19.64
N LEU A 461 1.42 -9.84 -18.39
CA LEU A 461 1.46 -10.66 -17.17
C LEU A 461 0.21 -11.55 -17.03
N GLU A 462 -0.98 -10.98 -17.27
CA GLU A 462 -2.27 -11.71 -17.35
C GLU A 462 -2.31 -12.81 -18.44
N SER A 463 -1.35 -12.79 -19.38
CA SER A 463 -1.26 -13.76 -20.49
C SER A 463 -0.25 -14.88 -20.22
N ILE A 464 0.52 -14.84 -19.12
CA ILE A 464 1.54 -15.84 -18.77
C ILE A 464 0.89 -17.00 -18.00
N GLU A 465 0.90 -18.20 -18.61
CA GLU A 465 0.20 -19.38 -18.08
C GLU A 465 0.79 -19.86 -16.74
N GLU A 466 2.11 -19.84 -16.53
CA GLU A 466 2.73 -20.21 -15.24
C GLU A 466 2.34 -19.25 -14.09
N PHE A 467 2.06 -17.97 -14.39
CA PHE A 467 1.59 -17.00 -13.41
C PHE A 467 0.09 -17.17 -13.14
N MET A 468 -0.73 -17.29 -14.18
CA MET A 468 -2.19 -17.46 -14.04
C MET A 468 -2.60 -18.85 -13.52
N GLU A 469 -1.70 -19.84 -13.53
CA GLU A 469 -1.83 -21.10 -12.77
C GLU A 469 -1.61 -20.95 -11.25
N ALA A 470 -1.04 -19.82 -10.81
CA ALA A 470 -0.64 -19.58 -9.43
C ALA A 470 -1.50 -18.54 -8.70
N VAL A 471 -2.28 -17.73 -9.43
CA VAL A 471 -3.17 -16.71 -8.87
C VAL A 471 -4.64 -16.99 -9.20
N SER A 472 -5.52 -16.76 -8.22
CA SER A 472 -6.97 -16.72 -8.44
C SER A 472 -7.43 -15.28 -8.65
N PRO A 473 -8.49 -15.02 -9.44
CA PRO A 473 -9.15 -13.72 -9.42
C PRO A 473 -9.74 -13.44 -8.03
N LEU A 474 -9.86 -12.15 -7.68
CA LEU A 474 -10.60 -11.73 -6.48
C LEU A 474 -12.06 -12.22 -6.54
N PRO A 475 -12.65 -12.72 -5.43
CA PRO A 475 -14.05 -13.20 -5.37
C PRO A 475 -15.12 -12.17 -5.74
#